data_AF-A0A2N7B3J3-F1
#
_entry.id   AF-A0A2N7B3J3-F1
#
_cell.length_a   1.000
_cell.length_b   1.000
_cell.length_c   1.000
_cell.angle_alpha   90.00
_cell.angle_beta   90.00
_cell.angle_gamma   90.00
#
_symmetry.space_group_name_H-M   'P 1'
#
loop_
_entity.id
_entity.type
_entity.pdbx_description
1 polymer ?
#
loop_
_entity_poly.entity_id
_entity_poly.type
_entity_poly.pdbx_seq_one_letter_code
_entity_poly.pdbx_strand_id
1 'polypeptide(L)'
;MRIPFSSLLLLAFLFASCKTPFSEIEDRAYTSFTIVNETSELIPRLAIRLQDEDKNIKYDSLLIAPLVAHDSIILRYNSQYLSSDRTVGCRLYTWKSDCEPSLVSVSDGFSRTLAYNIRYVIKADTILKNWVKKDL
;
A
#
# COMPACT_ATOMS: atom_id res chain seq x y z
N MET A 1 -40.86 -10.71 10.10
CA MET A 1 -40.63 -9.36 10.67
C MET A 1 -40.08 -8.46 9.58
N ARG A 2 -40.71 -7.32 9.28
CA ARG A 2 -40.22 -6.33 8.29
C ARG A 2 -39.53 -5.19 9.03
N ILE A 3 -38.25 -4.95 8.73
CA ILE A 3 -37.51 -3.80 9.27
C ILE A 3 -38.01 -2.56 8.51
N PRO A 4 -38.42 -1.48 9.20
CA PRO A 4 -38.89 -0.28 8.52
C PRO A 4 -37.71 0.42 7.82
N PHE A 5 -37.97 0.97 6.63
CA PHE A 5 -36.98 1.56 5.73
C PHE A 5 -36.16 2.69 6.40
N SER A 6 -36.75 3.40 7.36
CA SER A 6 -36.10 4.43 8.17
C SER A 6 -35.01 3.88 9.09
N SER A 7 -35.18 2.68 9.64
CA SER A 7 -34.16 2.00 10.44
C SER A 7 -32.98 1.52 9.59
N LEU A 8 -33.23 1.13 8.34
CA LEU A 8 -32.19 0.77 7.35
C LEU A 8 -31.36 2.01 6.95
N LEU A 9 -32.01 3.15 6.74
CA LEU A 9 -31.34 4.42 6.42
C LEU A 9 -30.47 4.93 7.59
N LEU A 10 -30.97 4.83 8.83
CA LEU A 10 -30.21 5.19 10.03
C LEU A 10 -28.99 4.28 10.22
N LEU A 11 -29.14 2.97 9.97
CA LEU A 11 -28.04 2.01 10.03
C LEU A 11 -26.98 2.33 8.95
N ALA A 12 -27.41 2.64 7.73
CA ALA A 12 -26.52 3.04 6.64
C ALA A 12 -25.75 4.34 6.95
N PHE A 13 -26.39 5.31 7.61
CA PHE A 13 -25.72 6.54 8.08
C PHE A 13 -24.72 6.26 9.22
N LEU A 14 -25.05 5.37 10.15
CA LEU A 14 -24.13 4.94 11.22
C LEU A 14 -22.90 4.20 10.66
N PHE A 15 -23.06 3.38 9.62
CA PHE A 15 -21.93 2.71 8.96
C PHE A 15 -21.11 3.66 8.07
N ALA A 16 -21.74 4.65 7.42
CA ALA A 16 -21.03 5.66 6.64
C ALA A 16 -20.23 6.64 7.52
N SER A 17 -20.70 6.90 8.74
CA SER A 17 -20.05 7.84 9.68
C SER A 17 -19.09 7.18 10.67
N CYS A 18 -18.88 5.85 10.63
CA CYS A 18 -17.97 5.13 11.53
C CYS A 18 -16.48 5.26 11.15
N LYS A 19 -16.07 6.37 10.53
CA LYS A 19 -14.66 6.73 10.54
C LYS A 19 -14.37 7.42 11.86
N THR A 20 -13.59 6.77 12.72
CA THR A 20 -13.09 7.42 13.92
C THR A 20 -12.23 8.62 13.50
N PRO A 21 -12.23 9.74 14.24
CA PRO A 21 -11.39 10.91 13.91
C PRO A 21 -9.89 10.56 13.86
N PHE A 22 -9.48 9.49 14.57
CA PHE A 22 -8.16 8.90 14.47
C PHE A 22 -7.88 8.30 13.08
N SER A 23 -8.88 7.70 12.43
CA SER A 23 -8.73 7.11 11.09
C SER A 23 -8.45 8.15 10.01
N GLU A 24 -8.93 9.39 10.14
CA GLU A 24 -8.62 10.45 9.16
C GLU A 24 -7.19 10.96 9.32
N ILE A 25 -6.72 11.16 10.55
CA ILE A 25 -5.34 11.58 10.82
C ILE A 25 -4.35 10.47 10.42
N GLU A 26 -4.68 9.21 10.70
CA GLU A 26 -3.91 8.05 10.22
C GLU A 26 -3.97 7.93 8.69
N ASP A 27 -5.12 8.14 8.05
CA ASP A 27 -5.24 8.10 6.59
C ASP A 27 -4.37 9.19 5.92
N ARG A 28 -4.09 10.31 6.60
CA ARG A 28 -3.23 11.40 6.10
C ARG A 28 -1.73 11.18 6.35
N ALA A 29 -1.37 10.56 7.47
CA ALA A 29 0.02 10.37 7.86
C ALA A 29 0.65 9.09 7.27
N TYR A 30 -0.17 8.16 6.75
CA TYR A 30 0.31 6.87 6.28
C TYR A 30 0.04 6.64 4.80
N THR A 31 1.10 6.24 4.09
CA THR A 31 0.97 5.62 2.76
C THR A 31 0.71 4.13 2.94
N SER A 32 -0.35 3.63 2.29
CA SER A 32 -0.73 2.22 2.36
C SER A 32 -0.33 1.48 1.08
N PHE A 33 0.32 0.33 1.25
CA PHE A 33 0.67 -0.60 0.19
C PHE A 33 -0.15 -1.87 0.38
N THR A 34 -1.15 -2.06 -0.48
CA THR A 34 -1.91 -3.31 -0.53
C THR A 34 -1.25 -4.23 -1.53
N ILE A 35 -0.74 -5.37 -1.10
CA ILE A 35 -0.17 -6.37 -2.00
C ILE A 35 -1.09 -7.59 -2.00
N VAL A 36 -1.46 -8.04 -3.19
CA VAL A 36 -2.26 -9.26 -3.41
C VAL A 36 -1.42 -10.26 -4.19
N ASN A 37 -1.29 -11.47 -3.69
CA ASN A 37 -0.69 -12.59 -4.40
C ASN A 37 -1.79 -13.41 -5.06
N GLU A 38 -1.97 -13.31 -6.37
CA GLU A 38 -2.95 -14.11 -7.11
C GLU A 38 -2.36 -15.46 -7.57
N THR A 39 -1.10 -15.74 -7.25
CA THR A 39 -0.45 -17.01 -7.61
C THR A 39 -0.74 -18.09 -6.57
N SER A 40 -0.55 -19.34 -7.00
CA SER A 40 -0.58 -20.51 -6.12
C SER A 40 0.73 -20.72 -5.35
N GLU A 41 1.72 -19.85 -5.56
CA GLU A 41 3.06 -19.97 -4.98
C GLU A 41 3.16 -19.10 -3.72
N LEU A 42 3.87 -19.60 -2.71
CA LEU A 42 4.33 -18.78 -1.60
C LEU A 42 5.37 -17.79 -2.15
N ILE A 43 5.26 -16.52 -1.74
CA ILE A 43 6.29 -15.51 -1.95
C ILE A 43 7.05 -15.38 -0.63
N PRO A 44 8.16 -16.13 -0.46
CA PRO A 44 8.88 -16.18 0.82
C PRO A 44 9.47 -14.83 1.20
N ARG A 45 9.82 -14.00 0.19
CA ARG A 45 10.41 -12.68 0.38
C ARG A 45 9.73 -11.68 -0.52
N LEU A 46 9.08 -10.71 0.10
CA LEU A 46 8.59 -9.51 -0.53
C LEU A 46 9.23 -8.30 0.17
N ALA A 47 9.67 -7.33 -0.64
CA ALA A 47 10.26 -6.12 -0.12
C ALA A 47 9.78 -4.88 -0.89
N ILE A 48 9.43 -3.81 -0.17
CA ILE A 48 9.18 -2.49 -0.73
C ILE A 48 10.32 -1.58 -0.32
N ARG A 49 11.10 -1.11 -1.30
CA ARG A 49 12.13 -0.10 -1.10
C ARG A 49 11.57 1.28 -1.41
N LEU A 50 11.77 2.20 -0.47
CA LEU A 50 11.40 3.60 -0.53
C LEU A 50 12.69 4.42 -0.54
N GLN A 51 13.00 5.08 -1.65
CA GLN A 51 14.26 5.79 -1.82
C GLN A 51 14.06 7.15 -2.49
N ASP A 52 14.85 8.15 -2.12
CA ASP A 52 14.86 9.44 -2.84
C ASP A 52 15.04 9.22 -4.35
N GLU A 53 14.27 9.92 -5.19
CA GLU A 53 14.47 9.88 -6.65
C GLU A 53 15.68 10.72 -7.12
N ASP A 54 16.11 11.67 -6.29
CA ASP A 54 17.25 12.53 -6.57
C ASP A 54 18.59 11.77 -6.52
N LYS A 55 19.57 12.27 -7.27
CA LYS A 55 20.93 11.68 -7.34
C LYS A 55 21.68 11.69 -6.00
N ASN A 56 21.21 12.45 -5.01
CA ASN A 56 21.78 12.51 -3.67
C ASN A 56 20.88 11.75 -2.69
N ILE A 57 21.05 10.43 -2.64
CA ILE A 57 20.25 9.53 -1.79
C ILE A 57 20.53 9.85 -0.33
N LYS A 58 19.57 10.47 0.34
CA LYS A 58 19.62 10.77 1.78
C LYS A 58 18.55 10.01 2.57
N TYR A 59 17.57 9.44 1.87
CA TYR A 59 16.52 8.61 2.40
C TYR A 59 16.46 7.29 1.64
N ASP A 60 16.54 6.19 2.40
CA ASP A 60 16.41 4.82 1.92
C ASP A 60 15.81 3.97 3.04
N SER A 61 14.65 3.38 2.76
CA SER A 61 13.91 2.57 3.72
C SER A 61 13.40 1.31 3.04
N LEU A 62 13.33 0.22 3.80
CA LEU A 62 12.96 -1.10 3.29
C LEU A 62 11.90 -1.72 4.20
N LEU A 63 10.75 -2.04 3.63
CA LEU A 63 9.70 -2.81 4.27
C LEU A 63 9.77 -4.24 3.75
N ILE A 64 9.77 -5.24 4.63
CA ILE A 64 9.89 -6.65 4.25
C ILE A 64 8.74 -7.44 4.87
N ALA A 65 8.13 -8.31 4.08
CA ALA A 65 7.12 -9.25 4.55
C ALA A 65 7.13 -10.52 3.70
N PRO A 66 6.73 -11.69 4.23
CA PRO A 66 6.34 -12.84 3.42
C PRO A 66 4.88 -12.69 2.96
N LEU A 67 4.49 -13.41 1.91
CA LEU A 67 3.10 -13.45 1.44
C LEU A 67 2.73 -14.84 0.93
N VAL A 68 1.75 -15.48 1.58
CA VAL A 68 1.29 -16.83 1.22
C VAL A 68 0.49 -16.82 -0.09
N ALA A 69 0.27 -18.01 -0.65
CA ALA A 69 -0.49 -18.19 -1.88
C ALA A 69 -1.94 -17.67 -1.73
N HIS A 70 -2.45 -17.00 -2.77
CA HIS A 70 -3.82 -16.46 -2.83
C HIS A 70 -4.22 -15.49 -1.70
N ASP A 71 -3.24 -14.90 -1.01
CA ASP A 71 -3.48 -14.00 0.13
C ASP A 71 -3.12 -12.54 -0.20
N SER A 72 -3.44 -11.65 0.73
CA SER A 72 -3.11 -10.23 0.66
C SER A 72 -2.60 -9.69 1.98
N ILE A 73 -1.68 -8.73 1.90
CA ILE A 73 -1.16 -7.99 3.04
C ILE A 73 -1.26 -6.49 2.80
N ILE A 74 -1.36 -5.74 3.89
CA ILE A 74 -1.30 -4.28 3.87
C ILE A 74 -0.07 -3.85 4.68
N LEU A 75 0.87 -3.21 4.01
CA LEU A 75 2.01 -2.54 4.66
C LEU A 75 1.72 -1.05 4.73
N ARG A 76 1.92 -0.46 5.91
CA ARG A 76 1.74 0.98 6.12
C ARG A 76 3.08 1.63 6.39
N TYR A 77 3.36 2.70 5.66
CA TYR A 77 4.53 3.54 5.85
C TYR A 77 4.10 4.88 6.44
N ASN A 78 4.67 5.25 7.59
CA ASN A 78 4.46 6.56 8.19
C ASN A 78 5.29 7.61 7.44
N SER A 79 4.64 8.42 6.60
CA SER A 79 5.28 9.49 5.82
C SER A 79 5.43 10.80 6.61
N GLN A 80 4.99 10.86 7.87
CA GLN A 80 5.07 12.07 8.70
C GLN A 80 6.51 12.55 8.92
N TYR A 81 7.47 11.64 8.91
CA TYR A 81 8.90 11.94 9.10
C TYR A 81 9.64 12.23 7.78
N LEU A 82 8.98 12.10 6.64
CA LEU A 82 9.55 12.50 5.36
C LEU A 82 9.51 14.04 5.26
N SER A 83 10.59 14.64 4.74
CA SER A 83 10.60 16.09 4.50
C SER A 83 9.60 16.46 3.40
N SER A 84 8.91 17.59 3.51
CA SER A 84 7.82 17.98 2.59
C SER A 84 8.28 18.32 1.18
N ASP A 85 9.56 18.65 1.01
CA ASP A 85 10.21 18.96 -0.27
C ASP A 85 10.74 17.72 -1.01
N ARG A 86 10.54 16.52 -0.44
CA ARG A 86 11.07 15.27 -0.99
C ARG A 86 10.02 14.46 -1.73
N THR A 87 10.47 13.84 -2.82
CA THR A 87 9.76 12.79 -3.54
C THR A 87 10.52 11.49 -3.41
N VAL A 88 9.82 10.44 -2.97
CA VAL A 88 10.39 9.13 -2.70
C VAL A 88 9.82 8.12 -3.68
N GLY A 89 10.70 7.55 -4.52
CA GLY A 89 10.38 6.47 -5.43
C GLY A 89 10.09 5.17 -4.66
N CYS A 90 9.15 4.38 -5.17
CA CYS A 90 8.76 3.12 -4.55
C CYS A 90 9.05 1.95 -5.50
N ARG A 91 9.74 0.92 -5.02
CA ARG A 91 10.02 -0.30 -5.79
C ARG A 91 9.61 -1.52 -5.00
N LEU A 92 8.70 -2.32 -5.56
CA LEU A 92 8.33 -3.62 -5.01
C LEU A 92 9.23 -4.69 -5.66
N TYR A 93 9.82 -5.53 -4.82
CA TYR A 93 10.60 -6.70 -5.18
C TYR A 93 9.94 -7.94 -4.60
N THR A 94 9.83 -8.99 -5.41
CA THR A 94 9.36 -10.30 -4.95
C THR A 94 10.30 -11.40 -5.45
N TRP A 95 10.58 -12.36 -4.59
CA TRP A 95 11.39 -13.53 -4.91
C TRP A 95 10.55 -14.78 -4.69
N LYS A 96 10.44 -15.60 -5.72
CA LYS A 96 9.80 -16.93 -5.64
C LYS A 96 10.72 -17.94 -4.96
N SER A 97 12.02 -17.79 -5.14
CA SER A 97 13.07 -18.57 -4.47
C SER A 97 14.33 -17.73 -4.27
N ASP A 98 15.24 -18.18 -3.40
CA ASP A 98 16.51 -17.47 -3.14
C ASP A 98 17.48 -17.51 -4.35
N CYS A 99 17.23 -18.38 -5.32
CA CYS A 99 18.09 -18.58 -6.50
C CYS A 99 17.56 -17.87 -7.75
N GLU A 100 16.34 -17.34 -7.71
CA GLU A 100 15.71 -16.68 -8.85
C GLU A 100 15.84 -15.16 -8.79
N PRO A 101 15.93 -14.49 -9.97
CA PRO A 101 15.90 -13.04 -10.01
C PRO A 101 14.55 -12.52 -9.48
N SER A 102 14.58 -11.38 -8.78
CA SER A 102 13.36 -10.77 -8.29
C SER A 102 12.47 -10.28 -9.43
N LEU A 103 11.17 -10.48 -9.33
CA LEU A 103 10.22 -9.67 -10.09
C LEU A 103 10.17 -8.27 -9.45
N VAL A 104 10.23 -7.24 -10.29
CA VAL A 104 10.29 -5.85 -9.83
C VAL A 104 9.15 -5.05 -10.44
N SER A 105 8.45 -4.30 -9.60
CA SER A 105 7.51 -3.27 -10.02
C SER A 105 7.98 -1.91 -9.53
N VAL A 106 8.12 -0.97 -10.45
CA VAL A 106 8.52 0.40 -10.13
C VAL A 106 7.27 1.27 -10.08
N SER A 107 7.17 2.06 -9.02
CA SER A 107 6.15 3.08 -8.87
C SER A 107 6.76 4.46 -8.89
N ASP A 108 6.09 5.38 -9.58
CA ASP A 108 6.36 6.81 -9.50
C ASP A 108 6.39 7.27 -8.05
N GLY A 109 7.28 8.20 -7.76
CA GLY A 109 7.49 8.67 -6.41
C GLY A 109 6.31 9.39 -5.80
N PHE A 110 6.28 9.39 -4.48
CA PHE A 110 5.27 10.09 -3.70
C PHE A 110 5.90 11.06 -2.70
N SER A 111 5.18 12.15 -2.41
CA SER A 111 5.59 13.17 -1.44
C SER A 111 4.78 13.05 -0.15
N ARG A 112 5.31 13.62 0.94
CA ARG A 112 4.58 13.71 2.22
C ARG A 112 3.26 14.48 2.10
N THR A 113 3.16 15.41 1.16
CA THR A 113 2.00 16.29 1.00
C THR A 113 0.75 15.56 0.51
N LEU A 114 0.83 14.26 0.26
CA LEU A 114 -0.25 13.45 -0.29
C LEU A 114 -0.28 12.07 0.41
N ALA A 115 -1.48 11.54 0.62
CA ALA A 115 -1.66 10.16 1.08
C ALA A 115 -1.97 9.26 -0.12
N TYR A 116 -1.39 8.06 -0.15
CA TYR A 116 -1.51 7.15 -1.27
C TYR A 116 -2.00 5.79 -0.83
N ASN A 117 -2.84 5.19 -1.68
CA ASN A 117 -3.12 3.77 -1.64
C ASN A 117 -2.58 3.14 -2.92
N ILE A 118 -1.47 2.42 -2.77
CA ILE A 118 -0.79 1.74 -3.86
C ILE A 118 -1.16 0.26 -3.77
N ARG A 119 -1.77 -0.27 -4.83
CA ARG A 119 -2.13 -1.67 -4.94
C ARG A 119 -1.21 -2.39 -5.91
N TYR A 120 -0.53 -3.41 -5.43
CA TYR A 120 0.22 -4.36 -6.25
C TYR A 120 -0.52 -5.68 -6.32
N VAL A 121 -0.58 -6.25 -7.52
CA VAL A 121 -1.15 -7.57 -7.78
C VAL A 121 -0.07 -8.43 -8.42
N ILE A 122 0.40 -9.42 -7.69
CA ILE A 122 1.43 -10.34 -8.13
C ILE A 122 0.75 -11.50 -8.85
N LYS A 123 1.16 -11.70 -10.10
CA LYS A 123 0.75 -12.79 -10.97
C LYS A 123 1.97 -13.66 -11.26
N ALA A 124 1.76 -14.78 -11.96
CA ALA A 124 2.80 -15.79 -12.18
C ALA A 124 4.14 -15.19 -12.62
N ASP A 125 4.14 -14.33 -13.65
CA ASP A 125 5.37 -13.79 -14.23
C ASP A 125 5.41 -12.26 -14.26
N THR A 126 4.50 -11.60 -13.53
CA THR A 126 4.37 -10.15 -13.60
C THR A 126 3.77 -9.57 -12.33
N ILE A 127 3.99 -8.26 -12.14
CA ILE A 127 3.37 -7.50 -11.08
C ILE A 127 2.57 -6.37 -11.74
N LEU A 128 1.25 -6.43 -11.58
CA LEU A 128 0.37 -5.34 -11.99
C LEU A 128 0.29 -4.31 -10.87
N LYS A 129 0.33 -3.04 -11.25
CA LYS A 129 0.22 -1.91 -10.33
C LYS A 129 -1.02 -1.11 -10.65
N ASN A 130 -1.86 -0.88 -9.64
CA ASN A 130 -2.89 0.14 -9.66
C ASN A 130 -2.62 1.11 -8.51
N TRP A 131 -2.65 2.40 -8.78
CA TRP A 131 -2.44 3.43 -7.77
C TRP A 131 -3.57 4.45 -7.81
N VAL A 132 -4.08 4.79 -6.62
CA VAL A 132 -5.09 5.81 -6.46
C VAL A 132 -4.50 6.87 -5.56
N LYS A 133 -4.25 8.05 -6.15
CA LYS A 133 -3.92 9.25 -5.39
C LYS A 133 -5.16 9.64 -4.59
N LYS A 134 -5.02 9.83 -3.27
CA LYS A 134 -6.05 10.49 -2.48
C LYS A 134 -5.68 11.97 -2.40
N ASP A 135 -6.52 12.83 -2.96
CA ASP A 135 -6.42 14.25 -2.68
C ASP A 135 -6.83 14.47 -1.20
N LEU A 136 -6.02 15.26 -0.48
CA LEU A 136 -6.16 15.53 0.96
C LEU A 136 -7.31 16.48 1.31
#